data_AF-A0A8I1PWG1-F1
#
_entry.id   AF-A0A8I1PWG1-F1
#
_cell.length_a   1.000
_cell.length_b   1.000
_cell.length_c   1.000
_cell.angle_alpha   90.00
_cell.angle_beta   90.00
_cell.angle_gamma   90.00
#
_symmetry.space_group_name_H-M   'P 1'
#
loop_
_entity.id
_entity.type
_entity.pdbx_description
1 polymer ?
#
loop_
_entity_poly.entity_id
_entity_poly.type
_entity_poly.pdbx_seq_one_letter_code
_entity_poly.pdbx_strand_id
1 'polypeptide(L)'
;MTSPVHLPHAAAECPKCFVELQQDRDWWQARPAGSRLVGLVVARDDMPPITQQREDLTRFGVPIEGFRHPAPETLESWEVRLFRLFGTLQQGDVLVVASVHALGRDIDEETRTVNELHRRGVVVKVLSHSGRHLYDAGR
;
A
#
# COMPACT_ATOMS: atom_id res chain seq x y z
N MET A 1 -16.81 -17.92 17.02
CA MET A 1 -16.13 -17.39 15.83
C MET A 1 -14.63 -17.41 16.13
N THR A 2 -13.92 -18.42 15.64
CA THR A 2 -12.47 -18.55 15.85
C THR A 2 -11.73 -17.79 14.76
N SER A 3 -11.12 -16.66 15.10
CA SER A 3 -10.22 -15.94 14.19
C SER A 3 -9.04 -16.85 13.83
N PRO A 4 -8.58 -16.89 12.58
CA PRO A 4 -7.46 -17.72 12.17
C PRO A 4 -6.18 -17.24 12.87
N VAL A 5 -5.46 -18.19 13.47
CA VAL A 5 -4.15 -17.94 14.08
C VAL A 5 -3.13 -17.82 12.94
N HIS A 6 -2.58 -16.62 12.74
CA HIS A 6 -1.55 -16.35 11.72
C HIS A 6 -0.19 -16.85 12.19
N LEU A 7 0.09 -18.14 11.95
CA LEU A 7 1.41 -18.72 12.13
C LEU A 7 2.30 -18.39 10.91
N PRO A 8 3.58 -18.03 11.12
CA PRO A 8 4.53 -17.87 10.03
C PRO A 8 4.71 -19.22 9.31
N HIS A 9 4.59 -19.23 7.98
CA HIS A 9 4.80 -20.40 7.13
C HIS A 9 5.40 -19.98 5.78
N ALA A 10 6.01 -20.92 5.06
CA ALA A 10 6.54 -20.67 3.72
C ALA A 10 5.40 -20.37 2.74
N ALA A 11 5.42 -19.21 2.09
CA ALA A 11 4.35 -18.80 1.18
C ALA A 11 4.21 -19.72 -0.04
N ALA A 12 5.27 -20.42 -0.46
CA ALA A 12 5.20 -21.45 -1.50
C ALA A 12 4.35 -22.67 -1.10
N GLU A 13 4.19 -22.92 0.19
CA GLU A 13 3.45 -24.06 0.74
C GLU A 13 1.99 -23.70 1.10
N CYS A 14 1.61 -22.43 0.95
CA CYS A 14 0.25 -21.93 1.21
C CYS A 14 -0.40 -21.47 -0.11
N PRO A 15 -1.51 -22.10 -0.55
CA PRO A 15 -2.17 -21.73 -1.80
C PRO A 15 -2.57 -20.26 -1.90
N LYS A 16 -3.01 -19.65 -0.78
CA LYS A 16 -3.39 -18.23 -0.76
C LYS A 16 -2.17 -17.33 -0.98
N CYS A 17 -1.09 -17.57 -0.22
CA CYS A 17 0.11 -16.76 -0.28
C CYS A 17 0.88 -16.97 -1.59
N PHE A 18 0.84 -18.18 -2.17
CA PHE A 18 1.43 -18.45 -3.48
C PHE A 18 0.71 -17.70 -4.61
N VAL A 19 -0.63 -17.61 -4.55
CA VAL A 19 -1.40 -16.80 -5.52
C VAL A 19 -1.08 -15.32 -5.35
N GLU A 20 -1.03 -14.81 -4.12
CA GLU A 20 -0.63 -13.42 -3.84
C GLU A 20 0.81 -13.13 -4.34
N LEU A 21 1.76 -14.04 -4.09
CA LEU A 21 3.14 -13.94 -4.60
C LEU A 21 3.21 -13.94 -6.13
N GLN A 22 2.45 -14.81 -6.81
CA GLN A 22 2.42 -14.84 -8.27
C GLN A 22 1.82 -13.55 -8.84
N GLN A 23 0.74 -13.04 -8.26
CA GLN A 23 0.13 -11.77 -8.66
C GLN A 23 1.10 -10.59 -8.46
N ASP A 24 1.86 -10.58 -7.37
CA ASP A 24 2.89 -9.58 -7.14
C ASP A 24 4.01 -9.67 -8.18
N ARG A 25 4.49 -10.88 -8.47
CA ARG A 25 5.52 -11.11 -9.50
C ARG A 25 5.05 -10.70 -10.89
N ASP A 26 3.84 -11.08 -11.28
CA ASP A 26 3.24 -10.73 -12.57
C ASP A 26 3.08 -9.21 -12.68
N TRP A 27 2.70 -8.54 -11.58
CA TRP A 27 2.66 -7.09 -11.50
C TRP A 27 4.04 -6.47 -11.71
N TRP A 28 5.08 -6.97 -11.03
CA TRP A 28 6.45 -6.46 -11.19
C TRP A 28 6.96 -6.62 -12.62
N GLN A 29 6.59 -7.71 -13.30
CA GLN A 29 6.93 -7.96 -14.70
C GLN A 29 6.15 -7.06 -15.66
N ALA A 30 4.89 -6.73 -15.34
CA ALA A 30 4.03 -5.88 -16.15
C ALA A 30 4.18 -4.37 -15.85
N ARG A 31 4.90 -4.00 -14.78
CA ARG A 31 5.07 -2.59 -14.38
C ARG A 31 5.79 -1.81 -15.50
N PRO A 32 5.23 -0.68 -15.98
CA PRO A 32 5.88 0.17 -16.96
C PRO A 32 7.29 0.59 -16.52
N ALA A 33 8.24 0.58 -17.46
CA ALA A 33 9.59 1.07 -17.21
C ALA A 33 9.54 2.56 -16.85
N GLY A 34 10.17 2.94 -15.73
CA GLY A 34 10.18 4.33 -15.24
C GLY A 34 9.05 4.69 -14.26
N SER A 35 8.15 3.76 -13.91
CA SER A 35 7.13 4.01 -12.88
C SER A 35 7.76 4.38 -11.53
N ARG A 36 7.42 5.56 -11.03
CA ARG A 36 7.85 6.03 -9.72
C ARG A 36 6.97 5.42 -8.63
N LEU A 37 7.60 4.78 -7.65
CA LEU A 37 6.92 4.26 -6.47
C LEU A 37 6.80 5.36 -5.41
N VAL A 38 5.58 5.60 -4.94
CA VAL A 38 5.27 6.56 -3.88
C VAL A 38 4.60 5.81 -2.74
N GLY A 39 5.21 5.83 -1.55
CA GLY A 39 4.69 5.14 -0.38
C GLY A 39 3.88 6.08 0.50
N LEU A 40 2.65 5.74 0.85
CA LEU A 40 1.84 6.53 1.79
C LEU A 40 1.91 5.91 3.19
N VAL A 41 2.24 6.74 4.18
CA VAL A 41 2.27 6.34 5.58
C VAL A 41 1.34 7.24 6.39
N VAL A 42 0.44 6.62 7.14
CA VAL A 42 -0.67 7.30 7.82
C VAL A 42 -0.66 7.02 9.32
N ALA A 43 -0.69 8.06 10.15
CA ALA A 43 -0.76 7.94 11.60
C ALA A 43 -2.23 8.00 12.07
N ARG A 44 -2.88 6.85 12.23
CA ARG A 44 -4.26 6.70 12.72
C ARG A 44 -4.40 5.43 13.55
N ASP A 45 -5.40 5.40 14.43
CA ASP A 45 -5.65 4.26 15.32
C ASP A 45 -6.14 3.00 14.60
N ASP A 46 -6.79 3.16 13.44
CA ASP A 46 -7.29 2.06 12.60
C ASP A 46 -6.26 1.59 11.55
N MET A 47 -5.01 2.06 11.65
CA MET A 47 -3.92 1.73 10.74
C MET A 47 -2.80 0.95 11.45
N PRO A 48 -2.01 0.17 10.70
CA PRO A 48 -0.77 -0.42 11.23
C PRO A 48 0.15 0.68 11.81
N PRO A 49 1.01 0.39 12.80
CA PRO A 49 1.97 1.37 13.31
C PRO A 49 2.84 1.96 12.21
N ILE A 50 3.20 3.25 12.32
CA ILE A 50 4.05 3.95 11.32
C ILE A 50 5.33 3.16 11.02
N THR A 51 5.96 2.60 12.04
CA THR A 51 7.19 1.80 11.90
C THR A 51 6.96 0.58 11.00
N GLN A 52 5.85 -0.13 11.20
CA GLN A 52 5.49 -1.29 10.39
C GLN A 52 5.18 -0.88 8.94
N GLN A 53 4.40 0.19 8.73
CA GLN A 53 4.11 0.69 7.37
C GLN A 53 5.41 1.03 6.62
N ARG A 54 6.36 1.69 7.28
CA ARG A 54 7.66 2.04 6.69
C ARG A 54 8.49 0.82 6.35
N GLU A 55 8.50 -0.19 7.22
CA GLU A 55 9.18 -1.46 6.98
C GLU A 55 8.58 -2.18 5.76
N ASP A 56 7.25 -2.31 5.70
CA ASP A 56 6.53 -2.96 4.61
C ASP A 56 6.78 -2.26 3.26
N LEU A 57 6.72 -0.92 3.23
CA LEU A 57 7.00 -0.13 2.03
C LEU A 57 8.46 -0.27 1.56
N THR A 58 9.41 -0.26 2.51
CA THR A 58 10.84 -0.45 2.21
C THR A 58 11.06 -1.84 1.64
N ARG A 59 10.45 -2.86 2.25
CA ARG A 59 10.54 -4.25 1.81
C ARG A 59 9.93 -4.48 0.43
N PHE A 60 8.85 -3.78 0.11
CA PHE A 60 8.29 -3.77 -1.24
C PHE A 60 9.20 -3.10 -2.26
N GLY A 61 10.16 -2.27 -1.83
CA GLY A 61 11.10 -1.56 -2.71
C GLY A 61 10.69 -0.13 -3.03
N VAL A 62 9.78 0.46 -2.24
CA VAL A 62 9.54 1.91 -2.31
C VAL A 62 10.78 2.63 -1.77
N PRO A 63 11.40 3.56 -2.52
CA PRO A 63 12.52 4.33 -2.04
C PRO A 63 12.08 5.25 -0.89
N ILE A 64 12.97 5.50 0.08
CA ILE A 64 12.64 6.32 1.25
C ILE A 64 12.22 7.75 0.83
N GLU A 65 12.82 8.30 -0.22
CA GLU A 65 12.45 9.61 -0.80
C GLU A 65 11.03 9.61 -1.41
N GLY A 66 10.50 8.42 -1.72
CA GLY A 66 9.14 8.18 -2.18
C GLY A 66 8.12 8.18 -1.05
N PHE A 67 8.53 8.20 0.22
CA PHE A 67 7.59 8.17 1.34
C PHE A 67 6.88 9.50 1.48
N ARG A 68 5.59 9.44 1.79
CA ARG A 68 4.72 10.59 1.97
C ARG A 68 3.99 10.43 3.29
N HIS A 69 4.21 11.42 4.14
CA HIS A 69 3.63 11.55 5.46
C HIS A 69 2.81 12.84 5.45
N PRO A 70 1.48 12.79 5.22
CA PRO A 70 0.65 13.97 5.36
C PRO A 70 0.59 14.29 6.86
N ALA A 71 1.54 15.09 7.35
CA ALA A 71 1.63 15.48 8.76
C ALA A 71 0.32 16.18 9.19
N PRO A 72 -0.05 16.10 10.48
CA PRO A 72 -1.15 16.90 11.01
C PRO A 72 -0.74 18.37 11.01
N GLU A 73 -1.19 19.13 10.00
CA GLU A 73 -1.24 20.59 10.08
C GLU A 73 -2.56 20.99 10.77
N THR A 74 -2.48 21.93 11.70
CA THR A 74 -3.48 22.19 12.74
C THR A 74 -4.84 22.71 12.24
N LEU A 75 -5.06 22.84 10.92
CA LEU A 75 -6.28 23.43 10.35
C LEU A 75 -6.82 22.72 9.10
N GLU A 76 -6.13 21.71 8.54
CA GLU A 76 -6.54 21.05 7.29
C GLU A 76 -7.13 19.66 7.55
N SER A 77 -8.27 19.35 6.93
CA SER A 77 -8.86 18.02 7.03
C SER A 77 -7.92 16.98 6.38
N TRP A 78 -8.00 15.74 6.87
CA TRP A 78 -7.22 14.61 6.31
C TRP A 78 -7.48 14.42 4.80
N GLU A 79 -8.73 14.58 4.38
CA GLU A 79 -9.14 14.43 2.98
C GLU A 79 -8.47 15.46 2.07
N VAL A 80 -8.42 16.74 2.46
CA VAL A 80 -7.79 17.79 1.65
C VAL A 80 -6.28 17.55 1.53
N ARG A 81 -5.63 17.06 2.59
CA ARG A 81 -4.21 16.67 2.56
C ARG A 81 -3.94 15.52 1.59
N LEU A 82 -4.76 14.47 1.65
CA LEU A 82 -4.65 13.35 0.71
C LEU A 82 -4.85 13.82 -0.73
N PHE A 83 -5.86 14.65 -0.98
CA PHE A 83 -6.14 15.18 -2.31
C PHE A 83 -4.98 16.02 -2.85
N ARG A 84 -4.34 16.84 -2.00
CA ARG A 84 -3.14 17.60 -2.37
C ARG A 84 -1.98 16.68 -2.72
N LEU A 85 -1.73 15.64 -1.91
CA LEU A 85 -0.72 14.63 -2.21
C LEU A 85 -1.00 13.98 -3.58
N PHE A 86 -2.23 13.55 -3.83
CA PHE A 86 -2.62 12.93 -5.10
C PHE A 86 -2.53 13.89 -6.29
N GLY A 87 -2.63 15.20 -6.06
CA GLY A 87 -2.34 16.23 -7.06
C GLY A 87 -0.88 16.28 -7.50
N THR A 88 0.06 15.71 -6.72
CA THR A 88 1.48 15.63 -7.10
C THR A 88 1.84 14.39 -7.91
N LEU A 89 0.94 13.39 -7.96
CA LEU A 89 1.18 12.14 -8.65
C LEU A 89 0.96 12.32 -10.16
N GLN A 90 1.81 11.66 -10.95
CA GLN A 90 1.76 11.68 -12.41
C GLN A 90 1.17 10.38 -12.96
N GLN A 91 0.74 10.42 -14.21
CA GLN A 91 0.34 9.20 -14.92
C GLN A 91 1.47 8.17 -14.91
N GLY A 92 1.16 6.92 -14.55
CA GLY A 92 2.12 5.84 -14.45
C GLY A 92 2.83 5.74 -13.09
N ASP A 93 2.61 6.70 -12.17
CA ASP A 93 3.03 6.57 -10.78
C ASP A 93 2.28 5.41 -10.10
N VAL A 94 2.94 4.77 -9.15
CA VAL A 94 2.36 3.72 -8.32
C VAL A 94 2.28 4.22 -6.89
N LEU A 95 1.08 4.42 -6.38
CA LEU A 95 0.83 4.67 -4.97
C LEU A 95 0.78 3.35 -4.22
N VAL A 96 1.77 3.10 -3.37
CA VAL A 96 1.87 1.91 -2.53
C VAL A 96 1.38 2.26 -1.13
N VAL A 97 0.42 1.51 -0.61
CA VAL A 97 -0.18 1.73 0.71
C VAL A 97 -0.15 0.46 1.53
N ALA A 98 0.07 0.59 2.83
CA ALA A 98 -0.03 -0.54 3.75
C ALA A 98 -1.47 -1.09 3.80
N SER A 99 -2.47 -0.21 3.85
CA SER A 99 -3.88 -0.61 3.89
C SER A 99 -4.71 0.31 3.00
N VAL A 100 -5.80 -0.21 2.45
CA VAL A 100 -6.78 0.59 1.69
C VAL A 100 -7.36 1.72 2.55
N HIS A 101 -7.45 1.53 3.88
CA HIS A 101 -7.88 2.54 4.85
C HIS A 101 -6.98 3.79 4.89
N ALA A 102 -5.79 3.74 4.26
CA ALA A 102 -4.99 4.95 4.03
C ALA A 102 -5.66 5.95 3.07
N LEU A 103 -6.63 5.50 2.28
CA LEU A 103 -7.25 6.27 1.18
C LEU A 103 -8.60 6.90 1.53
N GLY A 104 -9.13 6.63 2.72
CA GLY A 104 -10.40 7.16 3.19
C GLY A 104 -10.65 6.84 4.66
N ARG A 105 -11.71 7.40 5.24
CA ARG A 105 -12.20 7.05 6.58
C ARG A 105 -13.27 5.97 6.56
N ASP A 106 -13.88 5.75 5.41
CA ASP A 106 -14.87 4.72 5.15
C ASP A 106 -14.75 4.19 3.71
N ILE A 107 -15.54 3.15 3.42
CA ILE A 107 -15.51 2.44 2.14
C ILE A 107 -15.91 3.35 0.96
N ASP A 108 -16.78 4.33 1.18
CA ASP A 108 -17.23 5.25 0.13
C ASP A 108 -16.11 6.25 -0.23
N GLU A 109 -15.44 6.81 0.77
CA GLU A 109 -14.25 7.65 0.60
C GLU A 109 -13.11 6.86 -0.08
N GLU A 110 -12.83 5.64 0.38
CA GLU A 110 -11.80 4.77 -0.21
C GLU A 110 -12.06 4.48 -1.70
N THR A 111 -13.29 4.07 -2.02
CA THR A 111 -13.70 3.76 -3.39
C THR A 111 -13.61 5.00 -4.28
N ARG A 112 -14.04 6.16 -3.79
CA ARG A 112 -13.94 7.43 -4.51
C ARG A 112 -12.48 7.79 -4.79
N THR A 113 -11.60 7.68 -3.80
CA THR A 113 -10.17 7.96 -3.91
C THR A 113 -9.48 7.03 -4.91
N VAL A 114 -9.73 5.73 -4.83
CA VAL A 114 -9.16 4.74 -5.77
C VAL A 114 -9.60 5.05 -7.21
N ASN A 115 -10.89 5.33 -7.41
CA ASN A 115 -11.41 5.67 -8.73
C ASN A 115 -10.80 6.96 -9.29
N GLU A 116 -10.55 7.96 -8.45
CA GLU A 116 -9.90 9.21 -8.86
C GLU A 116 -8.44 8.99 -9.27
N LEU A 117 -7.68 8.22 -8.49
CA LEU A 117 -6.30 7.86 -8.82
C LEU A 117 -6.24 7.07 -10.14
N HIS A 118 -7.13 6.10 -10.31
CA HIS A 118 -7.23 5.31 -11.54
C HIS A 118 -7.56 6.19 -12.76
N ARG A 119 -8.49 7.15 -12.64
CA ARG A 119 -8.79 8.11 -13.71
C ARG A 119 -7.60 8.97 -14.11
N ARG A 120 -6.70 9.26 -13.16
CA ARG A 120 -5.44 9.98 -13.41
C ARG A 120 -4.31 9.09 -13.94
N GLY A 121 -4.57 7.80 -14.13
CA GLY A 121 -3.58 6.81 -14.56
C GLY A 121 -2.56 6.48 -13.48
N VAL A 122 -2.88 6.72 -12.20
CA VAL A 122 -2.08 6.29 -11.05
C VAL A 122 -2.54 4.89 -10.64
N VAL A 123 -1.59 3.97 -10.49
CA VAL A 123 -1.86 2.61 -10.04
C VAL A 123 -1.81 2.58 -8.51
N VAL A 124 -2.82 1.99 -7.87
CA VAL A 124 -2.82 1.78 -6.41
C VAL A 124 -2.41 0.35 -6.12
N LYS A 125 -1.36 0.19 -5.31
CA LYS A 125 -0.92 -1.11 -4.79
C LYS A 125 -1.12 -1.15 -3.28
N VAL A 126 -2.05 -1.99 -2.84
CA VAL A 126 -2.21 -2.29 -1.42
C VAL A 126 -1.27 -3.44 -1.07
N LEU A 127 -0.43 -3.24 -0.05
CA LEU A 127 0.36 -4.30 0.53
C LEU A 127 -0.59 -5.16 1.36
N SER A 128 -0.97 -6.32 0.84
CA SER A 128 -1.92 -7.22 1.51
C SER A 128 -1.53 -7.43 2.97
N HIS A 129 -2.28 -6.84 3.91
CA HIS A 129 -2.07 -7.05 5.35
C HIS A 129 -2.52 -8.43 5.83
N SER A 130 -3.13 -9.23 4.96
CA SER A 130 -3.36 -10.65 5.20
C SER A 130 -2.10 -11.48 4.94
N GLY A 131 -0.99 -11.15 5.60
CA GLY A 131 0.10 -12.10 5.73
C GLY A 131 1.42 -11.54 6.23
N ARG A 132 1.73 -11.90 7.48
CA ARG A 132 3.11 -12.24 7.91
C ARG A 132 3.72 -13.41 7.10
N HIS A 133 3.39 -13.54 5.82
CA HIS A 133 3.66 -14.72 4.99
C HIS A 133 4.82 -14.53 4.03
N LEU A 134 5.32 -13.31 3.89
CA LEU A 134 6.59 -13.10 3.20
C LEU A 134 7.71 -13.38 4.21
N TYR A 135 8.11 -14.64 4.34
CA TYR A 135 9.50 -14.98 4.59
C TYR A 135 9.98 -15.63 3.31
N ASP A 136 10.86 -14.94 2.59
CA ASP A 136 11.50 -15.52 1.43
C ASP A 136 12.59 -16.46 1.97
N ALA A 137 12.25 -17.74 2.10
CA ALA A 137 13.24 -18.78 2.37
C ALA A 137 13.85 -19.16 1.02
N GLY A 138 14.85 -18.40 0.58
CA GLY A 138 15.51 -18.62 -0.71
C GLY A 138 16.90 -18.02 -0.76
N ARG A 139 17.88 -18.88 -0.45
CA ARG A 139 19.32 -18.70 -0.70
C ARG A 139 19.63 -18.56 -2.19
#